data_AF-A0A1Y1KZF5-F1
#
_entry.id   AF-A0A1Y1KZF5-F1
#
_cell.length_a   1.000
_cell.length_b   1.000
_cell.length_c   1.000
_cell.angle_alpha   90.00
_cell.angle_beta   90.00
_cell.angle_gamma   90.00
#
_symmetry.space_group_name_H-M   'P 1'
#
loop_
_entity.id
_entity.type
_entity.pdbx_description
1 polymer ?
#
loop_
_entity_poly.entity_id
_entity_poly.type
_entity_poly.pdbx_seq_one_letter_code
_entity_poly.pdbx_strand_id
1 'polypeptide(L)'
;DNGPQFSSHDFTKFVNSWDICHKTSSPRYSQSNGFIERHVQTIKNLIKKASYSNNDLYLVLLEYRNTPLGYNQPSPAQLLFGRRLNGLLPSNKYLIKPTHHNKKYNMMMKNKQSKQKYYYDKTSKIRNELQVNDNVMIQSSDSKMWEPG
;
A
#
# COMPACT_ATOMS: atom_id res chain seq x y z
N ASP A 1 9.30 -5.36 -1.64
CA ASP A 1 10.32 -6.23 -1.02
C ASP A 1 11.23 -6.75 -2.12
N ASN A 2 12.27 -7.50 -1.79
CA ASN A 2 13.15 -8.12 -2.78
C ASN A 2 13.00 -9.64 -2.74
N GLY A 3 11.75 -10.11 -2.65
CA GLY A 3 11.46 -11.54 -2.73
C GLY A 3 11.98 -12.11 -4.05
N PRO A 4 12.48 -13.36 -4.08
CA PRO A 4 13.08 -13.95 -5.27
C PRO A 4 12.14 -13.96 -6.48
N GLN A 5 10.83 -14.04 -6.25
CA GLN A 5 9.82 -13.93 -7.31
C GLN A 5 9.82 -12.57 -8.03
N PHE A 6 10.16 -11.48 -7.32
CA PHE A 6 10.16 -10.11 -7.85
C PHE A 6 11.55 -9.65 -8.32
N SER A 7 12.62 -10.39 -7.99
CA SER A 7 13.97 -10.13 -8.50
C SER A 7 14.37 -11.04 -9.67
N SER A 8 13.46 -11.89 -10.14
CA SER A 8 13.73 -12.77 -11.27
C SER A 8 13.88 -12.00 -12.58
N HIS A 9 14.69 -12.57 -13.48
CA HIS A 9 14.87 -12.04 -14.83
C HIS A 9 13.55 -12.01 -15.62
N ASP A 10 12.71 -13.02 -15.45
CA ASP A 10 11.41 -13.10 -16.12
C ASP A 10 10.45 -12.01 -15.63
N PHE A 11 10.44 -11.72 -14.32
CA PHE A 11 9.67 -10.61 -13.79
C PHE A 11 10.18 -9.26 -14.28
N THR A 12 11.50 -9.09 -14.38
CA THR A 12 12.11 -7.87 -14.94
C THR A 12 11.70 -7.66 -16.40
N LYS A 13 11.73 -8.72 -17.22
CA LYS A 13 11.24 -8.66 -18.60
C LYS A 13 9.76 -8.29 -18.68
N PHE A 14 8.92 -8.88 -17.83
CA PHE A 14 7.50 -8.57 -17.77
C PHE A 14 7.26 -7.09 -17.40
N VAL A 15 7.92 -6.60 -16.36
CA VAL A 15 7.80 -5.20 -15.93
C VAL A 15 8.20 -4.25 -17.06
N ASN A 16 9.30 -4.54 -17.76
CA ASN A 16 9.78 -3.73 -18.87
C ASN A 16 8.85 -3.77 -20.08
N SER A 17 8.24 -4.92 -20.40
CA SER A 17 7.32 -5.02 -21.54
C SER A 17 5.98 -4.32 -21.31
N TRP A 18 5.62 -4.07 -20.05
CA TRP A 18 4.40 -3.35 -19.65
C TRP A 18 4.67 -1.89 -19.25
N ASP A 19 5.88 -1.37 -19.47
CA ASP A 19 6.31 -0.01 -19.06
C ASP A 19 6.06 0.29 -17.57
N ILE A 20 6.20 -0.72 -16.71
CA ILE A 20 6.04 -0.59 -15.27
C ILE A 20 7.39 -0.18 -14.67
N CYS A 21 7.41 0.87 -13.84
CA CYS A 21 8.61 1.19 -13.06
C CYS A 21 8.63 0.34 -11.78
N HIS A 22 9.38 -0.77 -11.79
CA HIS A 22 9.56 -1.59 -10.59
C HIS A 22 10.53 -0.92 -9.61
N LYS A 23 10.02 -0.56 -8.43
CA LYS A 23 10.80 0.03 -7.34
C LYS A 23 10.98 -1.00 -6.24
N THR A 24 12.23 -1.35 -5.98
CA THR A 24 12.63 -2.25 -4.90
C THR A 24 12.89 -1.47 -3.61
N SER A 25 12.59 -2.10 -2.48
CA SER A 25 12.96 -1.58 -1.16
C SER A 25 14.35 -2.10 -0.78
N SER A 26 15.10 -1.36 0.04
CA SER A 26 16.35 -1.90 0.58
C SER A 26 16.10 -3.23 1.29
N PRO A 27 17.00 -4.24 1.14
CA PRO A 27 16.93 -5.46 1.92
C PRO A 27 16.78 -5.15 3.41
N ARG A 28 15.89 -5.88 4.09
CA ARG A 28 15.65 -5.74 5.55
C ARG A 28 15.08 -4.39 6.00
N TYR A 29 14.63 -3.53 5.08
CA TYR A 29 13.90 -2.30 5.41
C TYR A 29 12.37 -2.52 5.42
N SER A 30 11.87 -3.30 6.37
CA SER A 30 10.43 -3.65 6.46
C SER A 30 9.51 -2.45 6.66
N GLN A 31 10.04 -1.34 7.21
CA GLN A 31 9.26 -0.11 7.45
C GLN A 31 8.64 0.45 6.16
N SER A 32 9.27 0.28 4.98
CA SER A 32 8.67 0.74 3.73
C SER A 32 7.42 -0.05 3.33
N ASN A 33 7.24 -1.26 3.85
CA ASN A 33 6.15 -2.17 3.48
C ASN A 33 5.05 -2.25 4.54
N GLY A 34 5.19 -1.58 5.69
CA GLY A 34 4.25 -1.69 6.82
C GLY A 34 2.80 -1.34 6.47
N PHE A 35 2.58 -0.44 5.51
CA PHE A 35 1.22 -0.15 5.00
C PHE A 35 0.58 -1.39 4.33
N ILE A 36 1.34 -2.07 3.47
CA ILE A 36 0.89 -3.28 2.79
C ILE A 36 0.70 -4.42 3.78
N GLU A 37 1.61 -4.60 4.72
CA GLU A 37 1.49 -5.63 5.78
C GLU A 37 0.20 -5.45 6.58
N ARG A 38 -0.11 -4.21 6.99
CA ARG A 38 -1.34 -3.91 7.71
C ARG A 38 -2.58 -4.17 6.84
N HIS A 39 -2.53 -3.83 5.56
CA HIS A 39 -3.63 -4.10 4.64
C HIS A 39 -3.86 -5.60 4.45
N VAL A 40 -2.80 -6.39 4.25
CA VAL A 40 -2.86 -7.86 4.15
C VAL A 40 -3.46 -8.46 5.43
N GLN A 41 -3.09 -7.95 6.60
CA GLN A 41 -3.69 -8.38 7.86
C GLN A 41 -5.20 -8.10 7.91
N THR A 42 -5.64 -6.93 7.45
CA THR A 42 -7.08 -6.59 7.34
C THR A 42 -7.82 -7.57 6.43
N ILE A 43 -7.28 -7.86 5.25
CA ILE A 43 -7.90 -8.79 4.29
C ILE A 43 -7.94 -10.22 4.85
N LYS A 44 -6.86 -10.70 5.47
CA LYS A 44 -6.85 -12.02 6.13
C LYS A 44 -7.93 -12.11 7.22
N ASN A 45 -8.10 -11.07 8.01
CA ASN A 45 -9.15 -11.02 9.04
C ASN A 45 -10.55 -10.99 8.43
N LEU A 46 -10.76 -10.30 7.31
CA LEU A 46 -12.03 -10.33 6.56
C LEU A 46 -12.35 -11.74 6.08
N ILE A 47 -11.38 -12.43 5.48
CA ILE A 47 -11.54 -13.82 5.00
C ILE A 47 -11.91 -14.74 6.17
N LYS A 48 -11.21 -14.65 7.30
CA LYS A 48 -11.50 -15.45 8.50
C LYS A 48 -12.92 -15.22 9.01
N LYS A 49 -13.36 -13.95 9.09
CA LYS A 49 -14.71 -13.59 9.52
C LYS A 49 -15.78 -14.08 8.55
N ALA A 50 -15.54 -13.95 7.24
CA ALA A 50 -16.45 -14.46 6.22
C ALA A 50 -16.65 -15.97 6.35
N SER A 51 -15.55 -16.72 6.52
CA SER A 51 -15.58 -18.16 6.74
C SER A 51 -16.30 -18.55 8.03
N TYR A 52 -16.05 -17.86 9.15
CA TYR A 52 -16.71 -18.13 10.42
C TYR A 52 -18.23 -17.89 10.37
N SER A 53 -18.66 -16.84 9.68
CA SER A 53 -20.08 -16.50 9.54
C SER A 53 -20.77 -17.18 8.34
N ASN A 54 -20.08 -18.04 7.61
CA ASN A 54 -20.53 -18.69 6.37
C ASN A 54 -21.09 -17.68 5.33
N ASN A 55 -20.47 -16.50 5.25
CA ASN A 55 -20.83 -15.45 4.30
C ASN A 55 -20.02 -15.58 3.01
N ASP A 56 -20.59 -15.12 1.90
CA ASP A 56 -19.87 -15.01 0.62
C ASP A 56 -18.71 -13.99 0.74
N LEU A 57 -17.50 -14.48 0.48
CA LEU A 57 -16.28 -13.67 0.50
C LEU A 57 -16.35 -12.48 -0.48
N TYR A 58 -16.97 -12.65 -1.65
CA TYR A 58 -17.05 -11.58 -2.64
C TYR A 58 -17.95 -10.44 -2.16
N LEU A 59 -19.05 -10.76 -1.48
CA LEU A 59 -19.93 -9.76 -0.85
C LEU A 59 -19.21 -9.03 0.28
N VAL A 60 -18.45 -9.74 1.11
CA VAL A 60 -17.65 -9.13 2.18
C VAL A 60 -16.58 -8.18 1.62
N LEU A 61 -15.90 -8.57 0.55
CA LEU A 61 -14.92 -7.71 -0.13
C LEU A 61 -15.58 -6.51 -0.82
N LEU A 62 -16.77 -6.68 -1.38
CA LEU A 62 -17.57 -5.60 -1.96
C LEU A 62 -17.92 -4.54 -0.90
N GLU A 63 -18.41 -4.97 0.26
CA GLU A 63 -18.71 -4.06 1.37
C GLU A 63 -17.46 -3.38 1.93
N TYR A 64 -16.34 -4.10 2.05
CA TYR A 64 -15.07 -3.50 2.44
C TYR A 64 -14.64 -2.38 1.48
N ARG A 65 -14.77 -2.59 0.16
CA ARG A 65 -14.47 -1.55 -0.85
C ARG A 65 -15.44 -0.37 -0.78
N ASN A 66 -16.67 -0.58 -0.30
CA ASN A 66 -17.68 0.45 -0.11
C ASN A 66 -17.61 1.16 1.25
N THR A 67 -16.84 0.63 2.20
CA THR A 67 -16.71 1.19 3.55
C THR A 67 -15.70 2.35 3.56
N PRO A 68 -16.06 3.53 4.08
CA PRO A 68 -15.13 4.65 4.27
C PRO A 68 -13.88 4.24 5.06
N LEU A 69 -12.70 4.72 4.67
CA LEU A 69 -11.45 4.43 5.37
C LEU A 69 -11.33 5.09 6.76
N GLY A 70 -12.23 6.02 7.08
CA GLY A 70 -12.24 6.78 8.33
C GLY A 70 -13.20 7.97 8.25
N TYR A 71 -13.25 8.77 9.31
CA TYR A 71 -14.08 9.98 9.36
C TYR A 71 -13.72 10.94 8.22
N ASN A 72 -14.72 11.32 7.42
CA ASN A 72 -14.57 12.15 6.22
C ASN A 72 -13.56 11.62 5.17
N GLN A 73 -13.25 10.32 5.17
CA GLN A 73 -12.42 9.71 4.16
C GLN A 73 -13.23 8.92 3.14
N PRO A 74 -12.85 8.98 1.84
CA PRO A 74 -13.50 8.15 0.83
C PRO A 74 -13.24 6.66 1.08
N SER A 75 -14.15 5.82 0.58
CA SER A 75 -13.94 4.38 0.51
C SER A 75 -12.93 4.01 -0.60
N PRO A 76 -12.35 2.80 -0.58
CA PRO A 76 -11.51 2.32 -1.67
C PRO A 76 -12.17 2.40 -3.05
N ALA A 77 -13.46 2.05 -3.15
CA ALA A 77 -14.21 2.16 -4.40
C ALA A 77 -14.33 3.61 -4.89
N GLN A 78 -14.52 4.57 -3.98
CA GLN A 78 -14.59 5.98 -4.35
C GLN A 78 -13.24 6.51 -4.81
N LEU A 79 -12.13 6.06 -4.21
CA LEU A 79 -10.78 6.43 -4.63
C LEU A 79 -10.44 5.86 -6.01
N LEU A 80 -10.83 4.62 -6.29
CA LEU A 80 -10.48 3.92 -7.53
C LEU A 80 -11.43 4.26 -8.68
N PHE A 81 -12.74 4.27 -8.43
CA PHE A 81 -13.78 4.39 -9.46
C PHE A 81 -14.51 5.74 -9.44
N GLY A 82 -14.23 6.61 -8.46
CA GLY A 82 -14.94 7.89 -8.33
C GLY A 82 -16.42 7.76 -7.93
N ARG A 83 -16.84 6.58 -7.44
CA ARG A 83 -18.22 6.25 -7.08
C ARG A 83 -18.30 5.17 -6.02
N ARG A 84 -19.48 5.00 -5.43
CA ARG A 84 -19.80 3.80 -4.62
C ARG A 84 -20.25 2.67 -5.54
N LEU A 85 -20.00 1.43 -5.13
CA LEU A 85 -20.52 0.24 -5.79
C LEU A 85 -21.90 -0.11 -5.20
N ASN A 86 -22.75 -0.78 -5.97
CA ASN A 86 -23.99 -1.33 -5.44
C ASN A 86 -23.65 -2.47 -4.48
N GLY A 87 -23.93 -2.26 -3.19
CA GLY A 87 -23.69 -3.23 -2.12
C GLY A 87 -24.99 -3.84 -1.60
N LEU A 88 -24.89 -4.49 -0.44
CA LEU A 88 -26.00 -5.06 0.31
C LEU A 88 -26.91 -3.98 0.89
N LEU A 89 -26.33 -2.84 1.26
CA LEU A 89 -27.07 -1.69 1.77
C LEU A 89 -27.57 -0.83 0.60
N PRO A 90 -28.84 -0.41 0.60
CA PRO A 90 -29.35 0.49 -0.40
C PRO A 90 -28.57 1.81 -0.35
N SER A 91 -28.06 2.22 -1.52
CA SER A 91 -27.34 3.48 -1.67
C SER A 91 -28.11 4.42 -2.57
N ASN A 92 -27.94 5.72 -2.33
CA ASN A 92 -28.57 6.73 -3.17
C ASN A 92 -28.04 6.63 -4.61
N LYS A 93 -28.94 6.59 -5.60
CA LYS A 93 -28.62 6.49 -7.04
C LYS A 93 -27.61 7.53 -7.51
N TYR A 94 -27.58 8.71 -6.90
CA TYR A 94 -26.61 9.76 -7.23
C TYR A 94 -25.17 9.40 -6.82
N LEU A 95 -24.98 8.63 -5.74
CA LEU A 95 -23.67 8.23 -5.21
C LEU A 95 -23.01 7.08 -5.99
N ILE A 96 -23.82 6.36 -6.78
CA ILE A 96 -23.39 5.23 -7.61
C ILE A 96 -22.91 5.71 -8.98
N LYS A 97 -23.23 6.95 -9.38
CA LYS A 97 -22.72 7.52 -10.62
C LYS A 97 -21.24 7.90 -10.48
N PRO A 98 -20.39 7.59 -11.48
CA PRO A 98 -19.02 8.10 -11.52
C PRO A 98 -19.03 9.62 -11.38
N THR A 99 -18.25 10.14 -10.44
CA THR A 99 -17.93 11.56 -10.38
C THR A 99 -16.50 11.73 -10.87
N HIS A 100 -16.28 12.65 -11.81
CA HIS A 100 -14.94 12.92 -12.30
C HIS A 100 -14.08 13.52 -11.19
N HIS A 101 -12.91 12.93 -10.98
CA HIS A 101 -11.74 13.50 -10.31
C HIS A 101 -12.08 14.37 -9.09
N ASN A 102 -12.21 13.73 -7.94
CA ASN A 102 -12.39 14.46 -6.70
C ASN A 102 -11.04 15.07 -6.29
N LYS A 103 -10.68 16.23 -6.87
CA LYS A 103 -9.47 17.02 -6.55
C LYS A 103 -9.28 17.14 -5.03
N LYS A 104 -10.39 17.23 -4.29
CA LYS A 104 -10.44 17.19 -2.83
C LYS A 104 -9.77 15.95 -2.23
N TYR A 105 -10.05 14.74 -2.72
CA TYR A 105 -9.45 13.51 -2.21
C TYR A 105 -7.96 13.45 -2.50
N ASN A 106 -7.54 13.84 -3.71
CA ASN A 106 -6.11 13.91 -4.05
C ASN A 106 -5.37 14.91 -3.16
N MET A 107 -5.96 16.09 -2.94
CA MET A 107 -5.39 17.10 -2.06
C MET A 107 -5.32 16.63 -0.60
N MET A 108 -6.35 15.93 -0.12
CA MET A 108 -6.37 15.35 1.21
C MET A 108 -5.32 14.24 1.39
N MET A 109 -5.15 13.36 0.40
CA MET A 109 -4.11 12.32 0.40
C MET A 109 -2.72 12.93 0.39
N LYS A 110 -2.49 13.96 -0.45
CA LYS A 110 -1.23 14.70 -0.50
C LYS A 110 -0.92 15.34 0.86
N ASN A 111 -1.89 15.99 1.49
CA ASN A 111 -1.72 16.58 2.82
C ASN A 111 -1.39 15.52 3.90
N LYS A 112 -1.99 14.33 3.83
CA LYS A 112 -1.65 13.22 4.74
C LYS A 112 -0.21 12.74 4.53
N GLN A 113 0.20 12.55 3.27
CA GLN A 113 1.56 12.15 2.93
C GLN A 113 2.58 13.21 3.37
N SER A 114 2.31 14.49 3.14
CA SER A 114 3.17 15.60 3.58
C SER A 114 3.29 15.65 5.11
N LYS A 115 2.20 15.46 5.85
CA LYS A 115 2.25 15.37 7.32
C LYS A 115 3.08 14.17 7.77
N GLN A 116 2.84 12.99 7.20
CA GLN A 116 3.59 11.78 7.53
C GLN A 116 5.09 11.97 7.28
N LYS A 117 5.45 12.55 6.12
CA LYS A 117 6.83 12.91 5.79
C LYS A 117 7.40 13.88 6.82
N TYR A 118 6.71 14.97 7.13
CA TYR A 118 7.16 15.96 8.11
C TYR A 118 7.50 15.34 9.47
N TYR A 119 6.63 14.47 10.01
CA TYR A 119 6.91 13.82 11.29
C TYR A 119 8.02 12.76 11.21
N TYR A 120 8.11 12.01 10.11
CA TYR A 120 9.20 11.05 9.90
C TYR A 120 10.56 11.76 9.76
N ASP A 121 10.60 12.88 9.03
CA ASP A 121 11.82 13.64 8.80
C ASP A 121 12.36 14.28 10.09
N LYS A 122 11.52 14.57 11.09
CA LYS A 122 11.96 15.12 12.39
C LYS A 122 13.00 14.27 13.12
N THR A 123 12.90 12.95 12.99
CA THR A 123 13.80 12.00 13.65
C THR A 123 14.80 11.39 12.69
N SER A 124 14.68 11.68 11.39
CA SER A 124 15.54 11.12 10.35
C SER A 124 16.80 11.96 10.17
N LYS A 125 17.95 11.29 10.09
CA LYS A 125 19.23 11.93 9.77
C LYS A 125 19.40 11.97 8.26
N ILE A 126 19.73 13.13 7.72
CA ILE A 126 20.17 13.25 6.32
C ILE A 126 21.50 12.48 6.21
N ARG A 127 21.54 11.52 5.29
CA ARG A 127 22.77 10.78 4.96
C ARG A 127 23.40 11.43 3.73
N ASN A 128 24.74 11.48 3.71
CA ASN A 128 25.47 11.86 2.51
C ASN A 128 25.20 10.85 1.39
N GLU A 129 25.23 11.31 0.14
CA GLU A 129 25.11 10.44 -1.02
C GLU A 129 26.29 9.47 -1.06
N LEU A 130 26.00 8.19 -1.24
CA LEU A 130 27.01 7.15 -1.39
C LEU A 130 27.68 7.28 -2.75
N GLN A 131 29.01 7.15 -2.77
CA GLN A 131 29.80 7.11 -4.00
C GLN A 131 30.02 5.67 -4.45
N VAL A 132 30.27 5.49 -5.76
CA VAL A 132 30.67 4.19 -6.30
C VAL A 132 31.98 3.77 -5.63
N ASN A 133 32.04 2.54 -5.10
CA ASN A 133 33.11 1.95 -4.27
C ASN A 133 33.13 2.32 -2.78
N ASP A 134 32.09 2.97 -2.25
CA ASP A 134 31.95 3.09 -0.80
C ASP A 134 31.72 1.71 -0.16
N ASN A 135 32.43 1.43 0.94
CA ASN A 135 32.21 0.23 1.73
C ASN A 135 30.88 0.34 2.50
N VAL A 136 29.83 -0.28 1.96
CA VAL A 136 28.52 -0.33 2.61
C VAL A 136 28.45 -1.58 3.47
N MET A 137 28.18 -1.38 4.76
CA MET A 137 27.93 -2.46 5.71
C MET A 137 26.43 -2.61 5.94
N ILE A 138 25.93 -3.83 5.98
CA ILE A 138 24.55 -4.16 6.30
C ILE A 138 24.54 -4.88 7.66
N GLN A 139 23.71 -4.40 8.58
CA GLN A 139 23.56 -5.09 9.86
C GLN A 139 22.71 -6.34 9.68
N SER A 140 23.24 -7.46 10.16
CA SER A 140 22.54 -8.72 10.08
C SER A 140 21.40 -8.78 11.09
N SER A 141 20.17 -9.16 10.70
CA SER A 141 19.03 -9.25 11.63
C SER A 141 19.22 -10.35 12.68
N ASP A 142 19.94 -11.41 12.30
CA ASP A 142 20.02 -12.65 13.06
C ASP A 142 21.20 -12.60 14.05
N SER A 143 22.37 -12.13 13.58
CA SER A 143 23.59 -12.01 14.40
C SER A 143 23.76 -10.62 15.03
N LYS A 144 23.02 -9.60 14.56
CA LYS A 144 23.22 -8.17 14.88
C LYS A 144 24.62 -7.62 14.54
N MET A 145 25.44 -8.39 13.82
CA MET A 145 26.77 -7.99 13.36
C MET A 145 26.69 -7.23 12.04
N TRP A 146 27.70 -6.40 11.74
CA TRP A 146 27.79 -5.70 10.46
C TRP A 146 28.56 -6.56 9.46
N GLU A 147 27.96 -6.83 8.31
CA GLU A 147 28.52 -7.63 7.22
C GLU A 147 28.64 -6.74 5.97
N PRO A 148 29.63 -6.96 5.09
CA PRO A 148 29.71 -6.26 3.81
C PRO A 148 28.44 -6.53 2.97
N GLY A 149 27.86 -5.46 2.42
CA GLY A 149 26.60 -5.48 1.67
C GLY A 149 26.73 -5.66 0.17
#